data_AF-A0A729Z232-F1
#
_entry.id   AF-A0A729Z232-F1
#
_cell.length_a   1.000
_cell.length_b   1.000
_cell.length_c   1.000
_cell.angle_alpha   90.00
_cell.angle_beta   90.00
_cell.angle_gamma   90.00
#
_symmetry.space_group_name_H-M   'P 1'
#
loop_
_entity.id
_entity.type
_entity.pdbx_description
1 polymer ?
#
loop_
_entity_poly.entity_id
_entity_poly.type
_entity_poly.pdbx_seq_one_letter_code
_entity_poly.pdbx_strand_id
1 'polypeptide(L)' 'MNNENRHLIYDVVNDYFYHWLNEIDGVTEIAVNRPGEIFIKVRGKWQWYEQKMSYSDCLSFASTLADFHDGGSVT' A
#
# COMPACT_ATOMS: atom_id res chain seq x y z
N MET A 1 1.66 12.15 19.10
CA MET A 1 1.64 11.99 17.63
C MET A 1 2.90 12.61 17.05
N ASN A 2 3.88 11.81 16.57
CA ASN A 2 5.07 12.37 15.93
C ASN A 2 4.70 12.77 14.50
N ASN A 3 4.77 14.07 14.19
CA ASN A 3 4.44 14.59 12.85
C ASN A 3 5.34 14.01 11.75
N GLU A 4 6.48 13.45 12.15
CA GLU A 4 7.48 12.88 11.28
C GLU A 4 6.99 11.61 10.55
N ASN A 5 6.05 10.81 11.06
CA ASN A 5 5.68 9.56 10.35
C ASN A 5 4.58 9.74 9.29
N ARG A 6 3.91 10.91 9.24
CA ARG A 6 2.77 11.11 8.33
C ARG A 6 3.17 11.22 6.86
N HIS A 7 4.38 11.65 6.53
CA HIS A 7 4.81 11.71 5.13
C HIS A 7 5.08 10.30 4.56
N LEU A 8 5.58 9.38 5.40
CA LEU A 8 5.94 8.02 4.99
C LEU A 8 4.75 7.23 4.42
N ILE A 9 3.54 7.42 4.95
CA ILE A 9 2.36 6.71 4.38
C ILE A 9 2.04 7.22 2.98
N TYR A 10 2.19 8.53 2.74
CA TYR A 10 1.94 9.12 1.43
C TYR A 10 3.03 8.74 0.44
N ASP A 11 4.29 8.68 0.88
CA ASP A 11 5.41 8.27 0.04
C ASP A 11 5.22 6.81 -0.42
N VAL A 12 4.91 5.90 0.51
CA VAL A 12 4.67 4.48 0.17
C VAL A 12 3.43 4.32 -0.71
N VAL A 13 2.35 5.07 -0.46
CA VAL A 13 1.17 5.05 -1.34
C VAL A 13 1.51 5.57 -2.73
N ASN A 14 2.30 6.63 -2.83
CA ASN A 14 2.71 7.20 -4.10
C ASN A 14 3.61 6.26 -4.90
N ASP A 15 4.61 5.66 -4.25
CA ASP A 15 5.61 4.82 -4.89
C ASP A 15 5.03 3.49 -5.41
N TYR A 16 4.07 2.91 -4.69
CA TYR A 16 3.61 1.55 -4.97
C TYR A 16 2.16 1.43 -5.44
N PHE A 17 1.28 2.34 -5.02
CA PHE A 17 -0.16 2.18 -5.21
C PHE A 17 -0.81 3.27 -6.08
N TYR A 18 -0.13 4.40 -6.32
CA TYR A 18 -0.69 5.54 -7.05
C TYR A 18 -1.27 5.16 -8.41
N HIS A 19 -0.47 4.46 -9.23
CA HIS A 19 -0.88 4.02 -10.56
C HIS A 19 -2.16 3.18 -10.50
N TRP A 20 -2.18 2.17 -9.62
CA TRP A 20 -3.30 1.25 -9.47
C TRP A 20 -4.58 1.92 -8.94
N LEU A 21 -4.42 2.90 -8.04
CA LEU A 21 -5.54 3.61 -7.40
C LEU A 21 -6.14 4.71 -8.28
N ASN A 22 -5.33 5.38 -9.12
CA ASN A 22 -5.75 6.59 -9.82
C ASN A 22 -5.86 6.43 -11.35
N GLU A 23 -5.12 5.50 -11.94
CA GLU A 23 -4.98 5.41 -13.40
C GLU A 23 -5.71 4.21 -14.01
N ILE A 24 -6.13 3.24 -13.20
CA ILE A 24 -6.84 2.05 -13.68
C ILE A 24 -8.34 2.18 -13.41
N ASP A 25 -9.09 2.44 -14.47
CA ASP A 25 -10.54 2.53 -14.41
C ASP A 25 -11.20 1.18 -14.04
N GLY A 26 -12.10 1.22 -13.06
CA GLY A 26 -12.85 0.06 -12.60
C GLY A 26 -12.08 -0.91 -11.68
N VAL A 27 -10.96 -0.48 -11.09
CA VAL A 27 -10.34 -1.18 -9.96
C VAL A 27 -11.26 -1.10 -8.74
N THR A 28 -11.46 -2.24 -8.10
CA THR A 28 -12.24 -2.35 -6.86
C THR A 28 -11.45 -2.91 -5.69
N GLU A 29 -10.39 -3.68 -5.95
CA GLU A 29 -9.51 -4.24 -4.92
C GLU A 29 -8.05 -4.28 -5.39
N ILE A 30 -7.13 -4.13 -4.42
CA ILE A 30 -5.69 -4.33 -4.58
C ILE A 30 -5.23 -5.29 -3.47
N ALA A 31 -4.39 -6.27 -3.80
CA ALA A 31 -3.82 -7.21 -2.83
C ALA A 31 -2.34 -7.48 -3.11
N VAL A 32 -1.55 -7.54 -2.04
CA VAL A 32 -0.14 -7.96 -2.05
C VAL A 32 -0.04 -9.19 -1.16
N ASN A 33 0.14 -10.38 -1.75
CA ASN A 33 0.17 -11.64 -1.00
C ASN A 33 1.59 -12.06 -0.61
N ARG A 34 2.61 -11.65 -1.37
CA ARG A 34 4.03 -11.81 -1.06
C ARG A 34 4.84 -10.66 -1.69
N PRO A 35 6.11 -10.44 -1.29
CA PRO A 35 6.98 -9.47 -1.96
C PRO A 35 7.14 -9.77 -3.45
N GLY A 36 7.24 -8.73 -4.28
CA GLY A 36 7.44 -8.88 -5.72
C GLY A 36 6.16 -8.95 -6.56
N GLU A 37 4.97 -8.98 -5.94
CA GLU A 37 3.71 -9.11 -6.67
C GLU A 37 2.63 -8.15 -6.21
N ILE A 38 1.72 -7.85 -7.13
CA ILE A 38 0.46 -7.18 -6.85
C ILE A 38 -0.67 -7.83 -7.65
N PHE A 39 -1.82 -7.97 -7.01
CA PHE A 39 -3.06 -8.37 -7.64
C PHE A 39 -4.02 -7.19 -7.64
N ILE A 40 -4.63 -6.91 -8.78
CA ILE A 40 -5.73 -5.95 -8.88
C ILE A 40 -6.99 -6.66 -9.34
N LYS A 41 -8.13 -6.24 -8.81
CA LYS A 41 -9.43 -6.69 -9.30
C LYS A 41 -10.07 -5.58 -10.09
N VAL A 42 -10.16 -5.78 -11.41
CA VAL A 42 -10.77 -4.84 -12.36
C VAL A 42 -12.05 -5.43 -12.88
N ARG A 43 -13.18 -4.74 -12.66
CA ARG A 43 -14.51 -5.16 -13.14
C ARG A 43 -14.82 -6.63 -12.81
N GLY A 44 -14.50 -7.02 -11.57
CA GLY A 44 -14.76 -8.37 -11.04
C GLY A 44 -13.73 -9.45 -11.38
N LYS A 45 -12.65 -9.13 -12.11
CA LYS A 45 -11.61 -10.11 -12.50
C LYS A 45 -10.27 -9.79 -11.87
N TRP A 46 -9.64 -10.79 -11.26
CA TRP A 46 -8.29 -10.69 -10.71
C TRP A 46 -7.23 -10.74 -11.83
N GLN A 47 -6.26 -9.85 -11.72
CA GLN A 47 -5.12 -9.70 -12.63
C GLN A 47 -3.86 -9.60 -11.78
N TRP A 48 -2.80 -10.29 -12.18
CA TRP A 48 -1.53 -10.32 -11.47
C TRP A 48 -0.47 -9.55 -12.24
N TYR A 49 0.36 -8.81 -11.51
CA TYR A 49 1.48 -8.05 -12.04
C TYR A 49 2.70 -8.23 -11.14
N GLU A 50 3.88 -8.17 -11.75
CA GLU A 50 5.12 -7.99 -11.01
C GLU A 50 5.19 -6.56 -10.46
N GLN A 51 5.48 -6.43 -9.17
CA GLN A 51 5.65 -5.14 -8.50
C GLN A 51 6.92 -5.24 -7.67
N LYS A 52 7.90 -4.37 -7.94
CA LYS A 52 9.18 -4.36 -7.22
C LYS A 52 9.03 -3.80 -5.81
N MET A 53 8.43 -4.59 -4.93
CA MET A 53 8.20 -4.30 -3.52
C MET A 53 8.85 -5.40 -2.69
N SER A 54 9.83 -5.04 -1.87
CA SER A 54 10.53 -5.98 -1.00
C SER A 54 9.72 -6.31 0.25
N TYR A 55 10.15 -7.33 1.00
CA TYR A 55 9.54 -7.63 2.30
C TYR A 55 9.66 -6.47 3.29
N SER A 56 10.80 -5.76 3.30
CA SER A 56 10.99 -4.58 4.14
C SER A 56 10.05 -3.43 3.77
N ASP A 57 9.74 -3.26 2.49
CA ASP A 57 8.76 -2.26 2.05
C ASP A 57 7.35 -2.63 2.54
N CYS A 58 6.95 -3.90 2.40
CA CYS A 58 5.67 -4.39 2.91
C CYS A 58 5.55 -4.19 4.44
N LEU A 59 6.60 -4.51 5.19
CA LEU A 59 6.62 -4.36 6.64
C LEU A 59 6.57 -2.89 7.07
N SER A 60 7.32 -2.04 6.37
CA SER A 60 7.31 -0.59 6.61
C SER A 60 5.92 -0.02 6.36
N PHE A 61 5.30 -0.38 5.23
CA PHE A 61 3.92 0.03 4.92
C PHE A 61 2.93 -0.38 6.01
N ALA A 62 2.93 -1.66 6.41
CA ALA A 62 2.02 -2.16 7.43
C ALA A 62 2.20 -1.44 8.79
N SER A 63 3.45 -1.16 9.16
CA SER A 63 3.79 -0.45 10.40
C SER A 63 3.33 1.00 10.36
N THR A 64 3.64 1.71 9.26
CA THR A 64 3.20 3.11 9.08
C THR A 64 1.68 3.23 9.02
N LEU A 65 0.99 2.26 8.40
CA LEU A 65 -0.47 2.22 8.36
C LEU A 65 -1.08 2.01 9.75
N ALA A 66 -0.49 1.12 10.56
CA ALA A 66 -0.90 0.92 11.95
C ALA A 66 -0.72 2.20 12.78
N ASP A 67 0.45 2.85 12.68
CA ASP A 67 0.74 4.12 13.35
C ASP A 67 -0.23 5.23 12.96
N PHE A 68 -0.61 5.28 11.67
CA PHE A 68 -1.55 6.27 11.15
C PHE A 68 -2.96 6.10 11.74
N HIS A 69 -3.42 4.86 11.90
CA HIS A 69 -4.76 4.56 12.40
C HIS A 69 -4.91 4.79 13.92
N ASP A 70 -3.86 4.57 14.71
CA ASP A 70 -3.94 4.66 16.18
C ASP A 70 -3.88 6.09 16.75
N GLY A 71 -3.80 7.14 15.93
CA GLY A 71 -3.63 8.51 16.42
C GLY A 71 -2.34 8.72 17.26
N GLY A 72 -1.40 7.78 17.16
CA GLY A 72 -0.28 7.62 18.08
C GLY A 72 -0.69 6.82 19.32
N SER A 73 -0.58 5.50 19.26
CA SER A 73 -0.63 4.66 20.45
C SER A 73 0.47 5.07 21.41
N VAL A 74 0.08 5.59 22.58
CA VAL A 74 0.96 5.77 23.72
C VAL A 74 0.96 4.45 24.48
N THR A 75 1.99 3.64 24.27
CA THR A 75 2.47 2.70 25.29
C THR A 75 3.80 3.21 25.82
#